data_AF-A0A7I8VRD5-F1
#
_entry.id   AF-A0A7I8VRD5-F1
#
_cell.length_a   1.000
_cell.length_b   1.000
_cell.length_c   1.000
_cell.angle_alpha   90.00
_cell.angle_beta   90.00
_cell.angle_gamma   90.00
#
_symmetry.space_group_name_H-M   'P 1'
#
loop_
_entity.id
_entity.type
_entity.pdbx_description
1 polymer ?
#
loop_
_entity_poly.entity_id
_entity_poly.type
_entity_poly.pdbx_seq_one_letter_code
_entity_poly.pdbx_strand_id
1 'polypeptide(L)'
;MKNDFKLAMEEYDFYPLKRKSVDRIQLNFECCGNMDGYVEWFNIPWIDARFIDSSLVALQDNLIDGIFVRNDKLKNVPFSCCSPSSRKPCINERVQNNEYHKSYNWIEDLTLNKETCFQKVTNFFNTIFVILLVCYCFLVIFEFTILICARIVYLSLVSLPRHFPTATVIVSRLYYNTLDPHDLPPTKEEIKSKRTASVDENVAKVAHIFSEWNNSEKKKEELKPLLSNSKKNIRKKRSVAFVEGETILLD
;
A
#
# COMPACT_ATOMS: atom_id res chain seq x y z
N MET A 1 6.72 7.81 -0.63
CA MET A 1 6.97 7.59 0.81
C MET A 1 7.80 8.69 1.47
N LYS A 2 8.97 9.07 0.93
CA LYS A 2 9.83 10.13 1.51
C LYS A 2 9.09 11.46 1.77
N ASN A 3 8.26 11.89 0.82
CA ASN A 3 7.50 13.13 0.94
C ASN A 3 6.20 12.95 1.73
N ASP A 4 5.56 11.79 1.64
CA ASP A 4 4.25 11.54 2.27
C ASP A 4 4.34 11.56 3.81
N PHE A 5 5.42 11.01 4.38
CA PHE A 5 5.63 11.03 5.82
C PHE A 5 5.95 12.45 6.32
N LYS A 6 6.78 13.20 5.58
CA LYS A 6 7.07 14.60 5.89
C LYS A 6 5.80 15.46 5.87
N LEU A 7 4.96 15.32 4.83
CA LEU A 7 3.67 15.98 4.74
C LEU A 7 2.76 15.62 5.93
N ALA A 8 2.77 14.36 6.37
CA ALA A 8 2.02 13.96 7.57
C ALA A 8 2.56 14.58 8.86
N MET A 9 3.86 14.84 8.95
CA MET A 9 4.48 15.56 10.06
C MET A 9 4.15 17.06 10.03
N GLU A 10 4.10 17.69 8.86
CA GLU A 10 3.68 19.10 8.71
C GLU A 10 2.20 19.31 9.09
N GLU A 11 1.37 18.31 8.83
CA GLU A 11 -0.06 18.28 9.17
C GLU A 11 -0.34 17.74 10.59
N TYR A 12 0.70 17.45 11.38
CA TYR A 12 0.60 16.74 12.65
C TYR A 12 -0.29 17.45 13.68
N ASP A 13 -0.10 18.76 13.87
CA ASP A 13 -0.84 19.53 14.87
C ASP A 13 -2.30 19.82 14.44
N PHE A 14 -2.56 19.85 13.13
CA PHE A 14 -3.87 20.22 12.58
C PHE A 14 -4.85 19.05 12.49
N TYR A 15 -4.36 17.82 12.26
CA TYR A 15 -5.22 16.67 11.98
C TYR A 15 -4.96 15.50 12.94
N PRO A 16 -5.95 15.09 13.78
CA PRO A 16 -5.76 14.04 14.77
C PRO A 16 -5.45 12.67 14.15
N LEU A 17 -5.94 12.41 12.93
CA LEU A 17 -5.64 11.19 12.19
C LEU A 17 -4.17 11.14 11.74
N LYS A 18 -3.61 12.29 11.33
CA LYS A 18 -2.20 12.40 10.93
C LYS A 18 -1.30 12.22 12.14
N ARG A 19 -1.62 12.91 13.24
CA ARG A 19 -0.98 12.70 14.55
C ARG A 19 -0.94 11.23 14.97
N LYS A 20 -2.10 10.57 15.02
CA LYS A 20 -2.19 9.15 15.39
C LYS A 20 -1.37 8.24 14.47
N SER A 21 -1.30 8.55 13.18
CA SER A 21 -0.52 7.79 12.21
C SER A 21 0.98 7.97 12.42
N VAL A 22 1.43 9.21 12.62
CA VAL A 22 2.84 9.54 12.87
C VAL A 22 3.29 8.94 14.20
N ASP A 23 2.50 9.13 15.27
CA ASP A 23 2.78 8.59 16.60
C ASP A 23 2.94 7.07 16.56
N ARG A 24 2.04 6.37 15.85
CA ARG A 24 2.10 4.92 15.69
C ARG A 24 3.38 4.46 15.00
N ILE A 25 3.81 5.14 13.94
CA ILE A 25 5.03 4.78 13.23
C ILE A 25 6.24 5.00 14.14
N GLN A 26 6.34 6.14 14.79
CA GLN A 26 7.46 6.47 15.67
C GLN A 26 7.58 5.52 16.87
N LEU A 27 6.45 5.17 17.50
CA LEU A 27 6.42 4.22 18.61
C LEU A 27 6.74 2.79 18.15
N ASN A 28 6.15 2.32 17.05
CA ASN A 28 6.33 0.93 16.61
C ASN A 28 7.74 0.64 16.09
N PHE A 29 8.39 1.64 15.48
CA PHE A 29 9.72 1.48 14.89
C PHE A 29 10.84 2.10 15.75
N GLU A 30 10.50 2.62 16.93
CA GLU A 30 11.42 3.29 17.87
C GLU A 30 12.31 4.31 17.15
N CYS A 31 11.66 5.21 16.41
CA CYS A 31 12.31 6.17 15.52
C CYS A 31 11.75 7.58 15.75
N CYS A 32 12.47 8.60 15.28
CA CYS A 32 12.01 9.98 15.35
C CYS A 32 12.30 10.73 14.04
N GLY A 33 11.33 11.53 13.59
CA GLY A 33 11.41 12.31 12.35
C GLY A 33 11.54 11.45 11.08
N ASN A 34 11.71 12.08 9.93
CA ASN A 34 11.80 11.41 8.64
C ASN A 34 13.26 11.06 8.31
N MET A 35 14.08 12.06 8.00
CA MET A 35 15.49 11.87 7.58
C MET A 35 16.50 12.52 8.52
N ASP A 36 16.20 13.72 9.03
CA ASP A 36 17.12 14.46 9.92
C ASP A 36 16.86 14.15 11.40
N GLY A 37 16.15 13.06 11.66
CA GLY A 37 15.83 12.61 13.02
C GLY A 37 14.91 13.58 13.75
N TYR A 38 15.13 13.72 15.05
CA TYR A 38 14.34 14.62 15.89
C TYR A 38 14.51 16.11 15.55
N VAL A 39 15.60 16.49 14.87
CA VAL A 39 15.89 17.88 14.50
C VAL A 39 14.88 18.40 13.49
N GLU A 40 14.34 17.53 12.64
CA GLU A 40 13.33 17.89 11.63
C GLU A 40 12.07 18.50 12.26
N TRP A 41 11.67 18.02 13.46
CA TRP A 41 10.54 18.56 14.19
C TRP A 41 10.71 20.02 14.62
N PHE A 42 11.94 20.52 14.71
CA PHE A 42 12.20 21.91 15.04
C PHE A 42 11.93 22.85 13.87
N ASN A 43 11.97 22.33 12.65
CA ASN A 43 11.76 23.10 11.42
C ASN A 43 10.30 23.09 10.95
N ILE A 44 9.42 22.33 11.62
CA ILE A 44 8.01 22.22 11.24
C ILE A 44 7.22 23.36 11.89
N PRO A 45 6.47 24.15 11.11
CA PRO A 45 5.59 25.18 11.65
C PRO A 45 4.40 24.55 12.37
N TRP A 46 4.08 25.09 13.55
CA TRP A 46 2.93 24.66 14.36
C TRP A 46 1.69 25.54 14.14
N ILE A 47 1.87 26.69 13.49
CA ILE A 47 0.83 27.67 13.21
C ILE A 47 1.01 28.21 11.80
N ASP A 48 -0.12 28.34 11.10
CA ASP A 48 -0.14 28.91 9.76
C ASP A 48 0.10 30.42 9.84
N ALA A 49 0.95 30.93 8.94
CA ALA A 49 1.28 32.34 8.79
C ALA A 49 0.05 33.27 8.77
N ARG A 50 -1.08 32.78 8.24
CA ARG A 50 -2.32 33.55 8.10
C ARG A 50 -2.97 33.94 9.42
N PHE A 51 -2.66 33.24 10.52
CA PHE A 51 -3.23 33.50 11.83
C PHE A 51 -2.35 34.38 12.73
N ILE A 52 -1.20 34.83 12.24
CA ILE A 52 -0.30 35.68 13.02
C ILE A 52 -0.32 37.10 12.45
N ASP A 53 -0.64 38.05 13.31
CA ASP A 53 -0.58 39.48 13.00
C ASP A 53 0.90 39.91 12.91
N SER A 54 1.32 40.33 11.72
CA SER A 54 2.68 40.76 11.41
C SER A 54 3.13 42.00 12.19
N SER A 55 2.21 42.70 12.87
CA SER A 55 2.49 43.87 13.71
C SER A 55 2.98 43.54 15.13
N LEU A 56 2.83 42.29 15.60
CA LEU A 56 3.38 41.80 16.87
C LEU A 56 4.84 41.35 16.67
N VAL A 57 5.70 42.31 16.32
CA VAL A 57 7.13 42.20 15.97
C VAL A 57 8.02 41.92 17.19
N ALA A 58 7.69 40.89 17.97
CA ALA A 58 8.61 40.31 18.97
C ALA A 58 9.05 38.88 18.58
N LEU A 59 8.61 38.39 17.41
CA LEU A 59 8.88 37.05 16.88
C LEU A 59 9.68 37.10 15.56
N GLN A 60 10.31 38.23 15.24
CA GLN A 60 10.98 38.48 13.95
C GLN A 60 12.15 37.53 13.68
N ASP A 61 12.79 36.98 14.71
CA ASP A 61 13.95 36.09 14.59
C ASP A 61 13.60 34.69 14.05
N ASN A 62 12.31 34.33 13.95
CA ASN A 62 11.85 32.98 13.58
C ASN A 62 11.02 32.94 12.28
N LEU A 63 11.08 33.99 11.46
CA LEU A 63 10.37 34.06 10.19
C LEU A 63 11.25 33.52 9.04
N ILE A 64 10.97 32.31 8.56
CA ILE A 64 11.54 31.79 7.31
C ILE A 64 10.39 31.69 6.30
N ASP A 65 10.49 32.40 5.17
CA ASP A 65 9.50 32.40 4.07
C ASP A 65 8.06 32.80 4.48
N GLY A 66 7.92 33.65 5.50
CA GLY A 66 6.61 34.09 6.01
C GLY A 66 5.90 33.05 6.86
N ILE A 67 6.52 31.90 7.11
CA ILE A 67 6.00 30.82 7.95
C ILE A 67 6.68 30.91 9.32
N PHE A 68 5.88 30.89 10.40
CA PHE A 68 6.42 30.86 11.74
C PHE A 68 6.89 29.46 12.10
N VAL A 69 8.20 29.28 12.11
CA VAL A 69 8.84 28.08 12.61
C VAL A 69 8.70 28.07 14.14
N ARG A 70 8.54 26.88 14.74
CA ARG A 70 8.60 26.71 16.20
C ARG A 70 9.87 27.42 16.68
N ASN A 71 9.72 28.46 17.51
CA ASN A 71 10.84 29.30 17.94
C ASN A 71 12.06 28.43 18.26
N ASP A 72 13.23 28.86 17.82
CA ASP A 72 14.55 28.40 18.27
C ASP A 72 14.64 28.09 19.78
N LYS A 73 13.83 28.74 20.62
CA LYS A 73 13.71 28.53 22.07
C LYS A 73 12.75 27.40 22.52
N LEU A 74 11.82 26.97 21.68
CA LEU A 74 10.76 25.99 21.99
C LEU A 74 10.95 24.66 21.25
N LYS A 75 12.19 24.27 20.97
CA LYS A 75 12.62 23.01 20.33
C LYS A 75 11.98 21.76 20.96
N ASN A 76 10.74 21.49 20.59
CA ASN A 76 9.92 20.41 21.13
C ASN A 76 9.72 19.33 20.07
N VAL A 77 9.43 18.13 20.54
CA VAL A 77 9.11 16.96 19.73
C VAL A 77 7.85 16.29 20.26
N PRO A 78 7.14 15.48 19.46
CA PRO A 78 6.04 14.70 19.99
C PRO A 78 6.55 13.65 21.00
N PHE A 79 5.70 13.27 21.94
CA PHE A 79 6.03 12.26 22.95
C PHE A 79 6.39 10.89 22.34
N SER A 80 5.90 10.61 21.13
CA SER A 80 6.20 9.40 20.36
C SER A 80 7.67 9.26 19.96
N CYS A 81 8.44 10.36 19.98
CA CYS A 81 9.89 10.35 19.73
C CYS A 81 10.72 9.88 20.95
N CYS A 82 10.09 9.70 22.11
CA CYS A 82 10.76 9.23 23.32
C CYS A 82 11.31 7.81 23.15
N SER A 83 12.54 7.58 23.62
CA SER A 83 13.15 6.26 23.60
C SER A 83 12.80 5.45 24.85
N PRO A 84 12.20 4.26 24.74
CA PRO A 84 11.94 3.39 25.88
C PRO A 84 13.23 2.83 26.51
N SER A 85 14.35 2.89 25.76
CA SER A 85 15.67 2.45 26.24
C SER A 85 16.33 3.46 27.20
N SER A 86 15.82 4.69 27.26
CA SER A 86 16.38 5.70 28.16
C SER A 86 15.97 5.43 29.60
N ARG A 87 16.95 5.50 30.52
CA ARG A 87 16.71 5.32 31.96
C ARG A 87 16.18 6.58 32.64
N LYS A 88 16.27 7.73 31.98
CA LYS A 88 15.80 9.03 32.49
C LYS A 88 14.38 9.30 31.97
N PRO A 89 13.57 10.09 32.70
CA PRO A 89 12.30 10.60 32.16
C PRO A 89 12.50 11.26 30.80
N CYS A 90 11.63 10.97 29.84
CA CYS A 90 11.76 11.55 28.52
C CYS A 90 11.55 13.06 28.53
N ILE A 91 12.42 13.78 27.83
CA ILE A 91 12.35 15.21 27.63
C ILE A 91 11.93 15.46 26.18
N ASN A 92 10.66 15.81 25.99
CA ASN A 92 10.09 16.15 24.69
C ASN A 92 9.92 17.67 24.48
N GLU A 93 10.10 18.47 25.52
CA GLU A 93 10.01 19.92 25.47
C GLU A 93 11.36 20.58 25.74
N ARG A 94 11.67 21.65 24.98
CA ARG A 94 12.91 22.42 25.07
C ARG A 94 14.15 21.53 25.05
N VAL A 95 14.16 20.58 24.12
CA VAL A 95 15.12 19.45 24.03
C VAL A 95 16.56 19.90 23.95
N GLN A 96 16.86 21.09 23.40
CA GLN A 96 18.24 21.61 23.33
C GLN A 96 18.55 22.73 24.34
N ASN A 97 17.65 22.99 25.30
CA ASN A 97 17.87 24.00 26.35
C ASN A 97 18.36 23.34 27.65
N ASN A 98 19.69 23.32 27.84
CA ASN A 98 20.33 22.74 29.03
C ASN A 98 20.09 23.56 30.31
N GLU A 99 19.81 24.86 30.20
CA GLU A 99 19.57 25.71 31.38
C GLU A 99 18.22 25.40 32.04
N TYR A 100 17.25 24.97 31.23
CA TYR A 100 15.92 24.59 31.73
C TYR A 100 15.96 23.23 32.46
N HIS A 101 16.80 22.30 31.99
CA HIS A 101 16.90 20.95 32.54
C HIS A 101 18.25 20.73 33.23
N LYS A 102 18.35 21.11 34.52
CA LYS A 102 19.61 21.14 35.30
C LYS A 102 20.45 19.83 35.31
N SER A 103 19.86 18.67 35.01
CA SER A 103 20.51 17.35 35.04
C SER A 103 20.53 16.65 33.67
N TYR A 104 20.37 17.42 32.60
CA TYR A 104 20.25 16.92 31.24
C TYR A 104 21.18 17.71 30.31
N ASN A 105 21.97 16.95 29.55
CA ASN A 105 22.78 17.46 28.47
C ASN A 105 22.30 16.82 27.17
N TRP A 106 21.78 17.60 26.23
CA TRP A 106 21.22 17.06 24.98
C TRP A 106 22.26 16.32 24.10
N ILE A 107 23.56 16.57 24.31
CA ILE A 107 24.65 15.92 23.57
C ILE A 107 24.90 14.50 24.10
N GLU A 108 24.94 14.33 25.42
CA GLU A 108 25.36 13.09 26.07
C GLU A 108 24.18 12.22 26.53
N ASP A 109 23.11 12.86 27.02
CA ASP A 109 21.99 12.23 27.73
C ASP A 109 20.67 12.32 26.95
N LEU A 110 20.72 12.25 25.61
CA LEU A 110 19.51 12.34 24.77
C LEU A 110 18.51 11.22 25.12
N THR A 111 17.29 11.61 25.48
CA THR A 111 16.20 10.68 25.86
C THR A 111 15.27 10.30 24.69
N LEU A 112 15.54 10.85 23.51
CA LEU A 112 14.80 10.61 22.27
C LEU A 112 15.44 9.52 21.42
N ASN A 113 14.65 8.93 20.52
CA ASN A 113 15.15 8.02 19.50
C ASN A 113 16.07 8.76 18.53
N LYS A 114 17.35 8.33 18.47
CA LYS A 114 18.37 8.87 17.54
C LYS A 114 18.17 8.37 16.11
N GLU A 115 17.51 7.22 15.97
CA GLU A 115 17.29 6.55 14.69
C GLU A 115 16.18 7.25 13.89
N THR A 116 16.40 7.36 12.59
CA THR A 116 15.46 8.02 11.67
C THR A 116 14.37 7.04 11.24
N CYS A 117 13.12 7.49 11.10
CA CYS A 117 12.04 6.59 10.69
C CYS A 117 12.23 6.07 9.28
N PHE A 118 12.78 6.89 8.38
CA PHE A 118 13.11 6.44 7.03
C PHE A 118 14.08 5.25 7.04
N GLN A 119 15.15 5.31 7.84
CA GLN A 119 16.12 4.23 7.94
C GLN A 119 15.52 2.97 8.56
N LYS A 120 14.80 3.10 9.68
CA LYS A 120 14.19 1.95 10.38
C LYS A 120 13.16 1.23 9.52
N VAL A 121 12.27 1.98 8.87
CA VAL A 121 11.23 1.42 8.00
C VAL A 121 11.84 0.78 6.76
N THR A 122 12.81 1.45 6.13
CA THR A 122 13.49 0.88 4.93
C THR A 122 14.25 -0.39 5.28
N ASN A 123 14.96 -0.42 6.42
CA ASN A 123 15.65 -1.61 6.86
C ASN A 123 14.69 -2.77 7.14
N PHE A 124 13.58 -2.50 7.83
CA PHE A 124 12.54 -3.49 8.08
C PHE A 124 11.98 -4.12 6.80
N PHE A 125 11.61 -3.30 5.81
CA PHE A 125 11.12 -3.80 4.54
C PHE A 125 12.19 -4.57 3.77
N ASN A 126 13.45 -4.11 3.77
CA ASN A 126 14.55 -4.82 3.13
C ASN A 126 14.75 -6.21 3.73
N THR A 127 14.75 -6.33 5.07
CA THR A 127 14.85 -7.63 5.75
C THR A 127 13.70 -8.55 5.35
N ILE A 128 12.46 -8.05 5.33
CA ILE A 128 11.29 -8.84 4.93
C ILE A 128 11.39 -9.27 3.47
N PHE A 129 11.75 -8.37 2.56
CA PHE A 129 11.86 -8.69 1.13
C PHE A 129 12.94 -9.75 0.88
N VAL A 130 14.07 -9.68 1.57
CA VAL A 130 15.12 -10.71 1.45
C VAL A 130 14.58 -12.07 1.90
N ILE A 131 13.89 -12.13 3.04
CA ILE A 131 13.29 -13.37 3.54
C ILE A 131 12.24 -13.91 2.55
N LEU A 132 11.34 -13.05 2.07
CA LEU A 132 10.31 -13.43 1.08
C LEU A 132 10.93 -13.92 -0.22
N LEU A 133 11.98 -13.27 -0.70
CA LEU A 133 12.71 -13.68 -1.91
C LEU A 133 13.33 -15.05 -1.73
N VAL A 134 13.99 -15.31 -0.60
CA VAL A 134 14.56 -16.62 -0.27
C VAL A 134 13.47 -17.68 -0.22
N CYS A 135 12.37 -17.44 0.48
CA CYS A 135 11.22 -18.35 0.53
C CYS A 135 10.64 -18.63 -0.85
N TYR A 136 10.47 -17.60 -1.68
CA TYR A 136 9.97 -17.72 -3.04
C TYR A 136 10.91 -18.58 -3.91
N CYS A 137 12.22 -18.35 -3.83
CA CYS A 137 13.21 -19.18 -4.53
C CYS A 137 13.11 -20.66 -4.12
N PHE A 138 12.92 -20.96 -2.83
CA PHE A 138 12.70 -22.33 -2.37
C PHE A 138 11.42 -22.96 -2.95
N LEU A 139 10.31 -22.21 -3.00
CA LEU A 139 9.05 -22.69 -3.58
C LEU A 139 9.21 -22.99 -5.09
N VAL A 140 9.91 -22.12 -5.82
CA VAL A 140 10.18 -22.33 -7.24
C VAL A 140 11.03 -23.58 -7.46
N ILE A 141 12.10 -23.78 -6.68
CA ILE A 141 12.94 -24.99 -6.77
C ILE A 141 12.11 -26.25 -6.47
N PHE A 142 11.24 -26.19 -5.46
CA PHE A 142 10.35 -27.30 -5.11
C PHE A 142 9.36 -27.62 -6.23
N GLU A 143 8.76 -26.60 -6.84
CA GLU A 143 7.87 -26.76 -8.00
C GLU A 143 8.59 -27.40 -9.19
N PHE A 144 9.78 -26.91 -9.54
CA PHE A 144 10.61 -27.53 -10.58
C PHE A 144 10.94 -28.99 -10.27
N THR A 145 11.23 -29.31 -9.01
CA THR A 145 11.51 -30.69 -8.57
C THR A 145 10.30 -31.58 -8.79
N ILE A 146 9.10 -31.14 -8.40
CA ILE A 146 7.86 -31.90 -8.63
C ILE A 146 7.62 -32.12 -10.13
N LEU A 147 7.80 -31.09 -10.95
CA LEU A 147 7.62 -31.18 -12.40
C LEU A 147 8.59 -32.18 -13.02
N ILE A 148 9.86 -32.18 -12.61
CA ILE A 148 10.86 -33.13 -13.07
C ILE A 148 10.48 -34.55 -12.64
N CYS A 149 10.13 -34.76 -11.37
CA CYS A 149 9.69 -36.06 -10.86
C CYS A 149 8.47 -36.59 -11.64
N ALA A 150 7.46 -35.74 -11.89
CA ALA A 150 6.29 -36.11 -12.66
C ALA A 150 6.64 -36.50 -14.10
N ARG A 151 7.60 -35.82 -14.73
CA ARG A 151 8.08 -36.18 -16.07
C ARG A 151 8.81 -37.51 -16.09
N ILE A 152 9.65 -37.79 -15.09
CA ILE A 152 10.34 -39.08 -14.97
C ILE A 152 9.33 -40.22 -14.80
N VAL A 153 8.33 -40.04 -13.93
CA VAL A 153 7.26 -41.03 -13.72
C VAL A 153 6.44 -41.23 -15.00
N TYR A 154 6.11 -40.16 -15.73
CA TYR A 154 5.42 -40.28 -17.02
C TYR A 154 6.26 -41.08 -18.03
N LEU A 155 7.56 -40.80 -18.14
CA LEU A 155 8.46 -41.54 -19.03
C LEU A 155 8.54 -43.02 -18.66
N SER A 156 8.65 -43.36 -17.37
CA SER A 156 8.75 -44.75 -16.93
C SER A 156 7.47 -45.53 -17.25
N LEU A 157 6.29 -44.94 -17.01
CA LEU A 157 5.00 -45.54 -17.37
C LEU A 157 4.85 -45.79 -18.88
N VAL A 158 5.33 -44.86 -19.72
CA VAL A 158 5.28 -45.00 -21.18
C VAL A 158 6.28 -46.05 -21.69
N SER A 159 7.44 -46.18 -21.04
CA SER A 159 8.47 -47.16 -21.41
C SER A 159 8.16 -48.61 -21.05
N LEU A 160 7.14 -48.85 -20.21
CA LEU A 160 6.71 -50.21 -19.92
C LEU A 160 6.23 -50.88 -21.21
N PRO A 161 6.83 -51.99 -21.66
CA PRO A 161 6.27 -52.77 -22.75
C PRO A 161 4.89 -53.21 -22.27
N ARG A 162 3.84 -52.74 -22.96
CA ARG A 162 2.48 -53.26 -22.77
C ARG A 162 2.48 -54.74 -23.19
N HIS A 163 2.95 -55.60 -22.30
CA HIS A 163 2.79 -57.04 -22.41
C HIS A 163 1.46 -57.40 -21.75
N PHE A 164 0.36 -56.92 -22.32
CA PHE A 164 -0.97 -57.50 -22.08
C PHE A 164 -1.71 -57.59 -23.40
N PRO A 165 -2.31 -58.76 -23.68
CA PRO A 165 -2.09 -59.48 -24.92
C PRO A 165 -3.10 -59.07 -25.99
N THR A 166 -2.88 -59.62 -27.17
CA THR A 166 -3.74 -59.77 -28.35
C THR A 166 -5.25 -60.02 -28.12
N ALA A 167 -5.73 -60.12 -26.88
CA ALA A 167 -7.13 -60.25 -26.51
C ALA A 167 -8.00 -59.02 -26.85
N THR A 168 -7.46 -57.79 -26.80
CA THR A 168 -8.25 -56.60 -27.13
C THR A 168 -8.58 -56.49 -28.61
N VAL A 169 -7.74 -57.03 -29.50
CA VAL A 169 -8.01 -57.03 -30.96
C VAL A 169 -9.12 -58.02 -31.32
N ILE A 170 -9.17 -59.17 -30.66
CA ILE A 170 -10.21 -60.20 -30.89
C ILE A 170 -11.57 -59.74 -30.33
N VAL A 171 -11.58 -59.18 -29.11
CA VAL A 171 -12.83 -58.67 -28.50
C VAL A 171 -13.37 -57.47 -29.27
N SER A 172 -12.50 -56.58 -29.77
CA SER A 172 -12.93 -55.47 -30.63
C SER A 172 -13.52 -55.96 -31.96
N ARG A 173 -12.88 -56.93 -32.64
CA ARG A 173 -13.41 -57.49 -33.90
C ARG A 173 -14.74 -58.23 -33.73
N LEU A 174 -14.95 -58.91 -32.60
CA LEU A 174 -16.23 -59.56 -32.32
C LEU A 174 -17.33 -58.55 -31.97
N TYR A 175 -16.98 -57.46 -31.28
CA TYR A 175 -17.90 -56.38 -30.93
C TYR A 175 -18.33 -55.54 -32.15
N TYR A 176 -17.44 -55.28 -33.11
CA TYR A 176 -17.79 -54.53 -34.34
C TYR A 176 -18.65 -55.32 -35.33
N ASN A 177 -18.61 -56.66 -35.31
CA ASN A 177 -19.40 -57.48 -36.24
C ASN A 177 -20.82 -57.78 -35.74
N THR A 178 -21.21 -57.28 -34.55
CA THR A 178 -22.55 -57.47 -33.97
C THR A 178 -23.31 -56.18 -33.67
N LEU A 179 -22.77 -55.00 -34.04
CA LEU A 179 -23.48 -53.72 -33.87
C LEU A 179 -24.30 -53.35 -35.11
N ASP A 180 -25.59 -53.08 -34.88
CA ASP A 180 -26.56 -52.54 -35.85
C ASP A 180 -26.07 -51.19 -36.44
N PRO A 181 -26.36 -50.84 -37.71
CA PRO A 181 -25.80 -49.67 -38.40
C PRO A 181 -26.20 -48.30 -37.82
N HIS A 182 -27.04 -48.26 -36.79
CA HIS A 182 -27.63 -47.03 -36.27
C HIS A 182 -26.80 -46.35 -35.16
N ASP A 183 -25.71 -46.98 -34.70
CA ASP A 183 -24.85 -46.50 -33.59
C ASP A 183 -23.38 -46.23 -34.00
N LEU A 184 -23.12 -45.93 -35.28
CA LEU A 184 -21.76 -45.53 -35.67
C LEU A 184 -21.41 -44.13 -35.15
N PRO A 185 -20.20 -43.93 -34.57
CA PRO A 185 -19.76 -42.62 -34.10
C PRO A 185 -19.65 -41.62 -35.27
N PRO A 186 -19.97 -40.34 -35.03
CA PRO A 186 -20.05 -39.32 -36.07
C PRO A 186 -18.71 -39.17 -36.80
N THR A 187 -18.78 -39.00 -38.12
CA THR A 187 -17.60 -38.91 -38.98
C THR A 187 -16.77 -37.67 -38.64
N LYS A 188 -15.46 -37.75 -38.92
CA LYS A 188 -14.49 -36.68 -38.59
C LYS A 188 -14.88 -35.30 -39.16
N GLU A 189 -15.65 -35.25 -40.24
CA GLU A 189 -16.15 -34.02 -40.84
C GLU A 189 -17.24 -33.36 -39.98
N GLU A 190 -18.11 -34.16 -39.36
CA GLU A 190 -19.17 -33.70 -38.47
C GLU A 190 -18.60 -33.12 -37.16
N ILE A 191 -17.53 -33.72 -36.65
CA ILE A 191 -16.80 -33.23 -35.47
C ILE A 191 -16.08 -31.91 -35.78
N LYS A 192 -15.56 -31.73 -37.00
CA LYS A 192 -14.90 -30.49 -37.42
C LYS A 192 -15.90 -29.34 -37.55
N SER A 193 -17.08 -29.60 -38.11
CA SER A 193 -18.19 -28.64 -38.23
C SER A 193 -18.71 -28.16 -36.88
N LYS A 194 -18.93 -29.07 -35.91
CA LYS A 194 -19.37 -28.69 -34.55
C LYS A 194 -18.33 -27.86 -33.80
N ARG A 195 -17.04 -28.12 -34.04
CA ARG A 195 -15.94 -27.39 -33.40
C ARG A 195 -15.77 -25.98 -33.97
N THR A 196 -15.96 -25.77 -35.28
CA THR A 196 -15.93 -24.42 -35.87
C THR A 196 -17.12 -23.58 -35.41
N ALA A 197 -18.34 -24.16 -35.38
CA ALA A 197 -19.53 -23.45 -34.91
C ALA A 197 -19.42 -23.01 -33.43
N SER A 198 -18.82 -23.86 -32.57
CA SER A 198 -18.58 -23.52 -31.15
C SER A 198 -17.51 -22.44 -30.97
N VAL A 199 -16.48 -22.39 -31.81
CA VAL A 199 -15.45 -21.35 -31.75
C VAL A 199 -16.02 -20.00 -32.16
N ASP A 200 -16.83 -19.95 -33.23
CA ASP A 200 -17.44 -18.71 -33.70
C ASP A 200 -18.42 -18.12 -32.67
N GLU A 201 -19.20 -18.97 -31.98
CA GLU A 201 -20.08 -18.54 -30.89
C GLU A 201 -19.30 -17.95 -29.70
N ASN A 202 -18.17 -18.55 -29.33
CA ASN A 202 -17.35 -18.08 -28.23
C ASN A 202 -16.63 -16.76 -28.57
N VAL A 203 -16.18 -16.60 -29.82
CA VAL A 203 -15.59 -15.33 -30.31
C VAL A 203 -16.63 -14.21 -30.29
N ALA A 204 -17.87 -14.49 -30.68
CA ALA A 204 -18.95 -13.51 -30.61
C ALA A 204 -19.28 -13.06 -29.17
N LYS A 205 -19.28 -14.00 -28.21
CA LYS A 205 -19.48 -13.67 -26.78
C LYS A 205 -18.36 -12.78 -26.22
N VAL A 206 -17.11 -13.07 -26.56
CA VAL A 206 -15.96 -12.26 -26.13
C VAL A 206 -16.00 -10.87 -26.74
N ALA A 207 -16.37 -10.74 -28.02
CA ALA A 207 -16.53 -9.45 -28.69
C ALA A 207 -17.64 -8.60 -28.03
N HIS A 208 -18.76 -9.21 -27.64
CA HIS A 208 -19.84 -8.52 -26.91
C HIS A 208 -19.34 -7.98 -25.56
N ILE A 209 -18.65 -8.80 -24.76
CA ILE A 209 -18.11 -8.40 -23.45
C ILE A 209 -17.11 -7.24 -23.60
N PHE A 210 -16.24 -7.29 -24.61
CA PHE A 210 -15.30 -6.20 -24.90
C PHE A 210 -16.02 -4.89 -25.25
N SER A 211 -17.11 -4.97 -26.01
CA SER A 211 -17.91 -3.79 -26.37
C SER A 211 -18.63 -3.18 -25.15
N GLU A 212 -19.15 -4.01 -24.24
CA GLU A 212 -19.77 -3.56 -22.99
C GLU A 212 -18.74 -2.90 -22.06
N TRP A 213 -17.55 -3.48 -21.93
CA TRP A 213 -16.47 -2.92 -21.13
C TRP A 213 -16.04 -1.54 -21.65
N ASN A 214 -15.85 -1.41 -22.96
CA ASN A 214 -15.44 -0.14 -23.60
C ASN A 214 -16.50 0.96 -23.43
N ASN A 215 -17.79 0.62 -23.56
CA ASN A 215 -18.89 1.55 -23.26
C ASN A 215 -18.94 1.94 -21.77
N SER A 216 -18.59 1.03 -20.87
CA SER A 216 -18.53 1.31 -19.42
C SER A 216 -17.39 2.27 -19.06
N GLU A 217 -16.23 2.16 -19.73
CA GLU A 217 -15.10 3.08 -19.56
C GLU A 217 -15.46 4.47 -20.07
N LYS A 218 -16.04 4.56 -21.27
CA LYS A 218 -16.48 5.83 -21.86
C LYS A 218 -17.49 6.55 -20.96
N LYS A 219 -18.43 5.82 -20.37
CA LYS A 219 -19.41 6.36 -19.41
C LYS A 219 -18.75 6.84 -18.10
N LYS A 220 -17.67 6.20 -17.64
CA LYS A 220 -16.90 6.66 -16.47
C LYS A 220 -16.13 7.94 -16.79
N GLU A 221 -15.61 8.09 -18.00
CA GLU A 221 -14.93 9.32 -18.42
C GLU A 221 -15.88 10.51 -18.53
N GLU A 222 -17.08 10.31 -19.07
CA GLU A 222 -18.12 11.36 -19.15
C GLU A 222 -18.65 11.78 -17.76
N LEU A 223 -18.64 10.88 -16.76
CA LEU A 223 -19.07 11.19 -15.39
C LEU A 223 -18.02 11.91 -14.53
N LYS A 224 -16.73 11.86 -14.88
CA LYS A 224 -15.64 12.54 -14.15
C LYS A 224 -15.85 14.05 -13.98
N PRO A 225 -16.20 14.83 -15.02
CA PRO A 225 -16.41 16.28 -14.85
C PRO A 225 -17.64 16.61 -13.98
N LEU A 226 -18.72 15.83 -14.06
CA LEU A 226 -19.94 16.00 -13.26
C LEU A 226 -19.69 15.72 -11.77
N LEU A 227 -18.92 14.69 -11.45
CA LEU A 227 -18.48 14.39 -10.08
C LEU A 227 -17.56 15.48 -9.52
N SER A 228 -16.73 16.11 -10.37
CA SER A 228 -15.87 17.23 -9.96
C SER A 228 -16.68 18.49 -9.61
N ASN A 229 -17.72 18.80 -10.38
CA ASN A 229 -18.61 19.95 -10.15
C ASN A 229 -19.54 19.73 -8.95
N SER A 230 -20.03 18.51 -8.75
CA SER A 230 -20.79 18.14 -7.54
C SER A 230 -19.93 18.29 -6.27
N LYS A 231 -18.67 17.82 -6.29
CA LYS A 231 -17.72 18.00 -5.17
C LYS A 231 -17.42 19.47 -4.88
N LYS A 232 -17.32 20.33 -5.90
CA LYS A 232 -17.15 21.79 -5.74
C LYS A 232 -18.38 22.46 -5.12
N ASN A 233 -19.59 22.09 -5.54
CA ASN A 233 -20.83 22.63 -4.98
C ASN A 233 -21.10 22.18 -3.53
N ILE A 234 -20.74 20.94 -3.18
CA ILE A 234 -20.80 20.46 -1.79
C ILE A 234 -19.78 21.20 -0.91
N ARG A 235 -18.56 21.47 -1.40
CA ARG A 235 -17.59 22.31 -0.68
C ARG A 235 -18.10 23.73 -0.46
N LYS A 236 -18.75 24.32 -1.47
CA LYS A 236 -19.29 25.69 -1.40
C LYS A 236 -20.49 25.82 -0.46
N LYS A 237 -21.38 24.81 -0.40
CA LYS A 237 -22.48 24.77 0.59
C LYS A 237 -21.97 24.60 2.03
N ARG A 238 -20.87 23.88 2.24
CA ARG A 238 -20.29 23.65 3.57
C ARG A 238 -19.56 24.87 4.12
N SER A 239 -18.96 25.70 3.26
CA SER A 239 -18.39 26.99 3.65
C SER A 239 -19.44 28.06 3.99
N VAL A 240 -20.65 27.97 3.44
CA VAL A 240 -21.75 28.90 3.80
C VAL A 240 -22.40 28.47 5.13
N ALA A 241 -22.62 27.18 5.34
CA ALA A 241 -23.18 26.65 6.60
C ALA A 241 -22.25 26.81 7.82
N PHE A 242 -20.94 27.01 7.61
CA PHE A 242 -20.00 27.28 8.71
C PHE A 242 -19.96 28.77 9.12
N VAL A 243 -20.42 29.69 8.27
CA VAL A 243 -20.47 31.13 8.57
C VAL A 243 -21.79 31.52 9.28
N GLU A 244 -22.86 30.74 9.13
CA GLU A 244 -24.17 30.98 9.78
C GLU A 244 -24.35 30.24 11.12
N GLY A 245 -23.31 29.57 11.64
CA GLY A 245 -23.39 28.69 12.82
C GLY A 245 -22.89 29.26 14.16
N GLU A 246 -22.23 30.42 14.20
CA GLU A 246 -21.65 30.99 15.43
C GLU A 246 -22.36 32.26 15.88
N THR A 247 -23.68 32.18 16.08
CA THR A 247 -24.42 33.25 16.76
C THR A 247 -25.56 32.73 17.62
N ILE A 248 -25.37 31.62 18.34
CA ILE A 248 -26.26 31.25 19.46
C ILE A 248 -25.46 30.55 20.55
N LEU A 249 -25.03 31.31 21.56
CA LEU A 249 -25.10 30.99 22.99
C LEU A 249 -24.42 32.10 23.80
N LEU A 250 -25.23 33.07 24.21
CA LEU A 250 -25.09 33.78 25.48
C LEU A 250 -25.85 32.95 26.52
N ASP A 251 -25.14 32.52 27.56
CA ASP A 251 -25.51 32.60 29.00
C ASP A 251 -24.49 31.83 29.85
#